data_AF-A0A6J4TW07-F1
#
_entry.id   AF-A0A6J4TW07-F1
#
_cell.length_a   1.000
_cell.length_b   1.000
_cell.length_c   1.000
_cell.angle_alpha   90.00
_cell.angle_beta   90.00
_cell.angle_gamma   90.00
#
_symmetry.space_group_name_H-M   'P 1'
#
loop_
_entity.id
_entity.type
_entity.pdbx_description
1 polymer ?
#
loop_
_entity_poly.entity_id
_entity_poly.type
_entity_poly.pdbx_seq_one_letter_code
_entity_poly.pdbx_strand_id
1 'polypeptide(L)'
;MTDRRDLLRLVGFLAALLVVTGAIVLATSGGSKGDDGPRAAGGAQTLDGIVMEVDAVKLVLRPATGGENVTFEIRAVDQPNFDVFHLQQHAADGLNTRVTYLQDGTRRYALRADDAPEPNVP
;
A
#
# COMPACT_ATOMS: atom_id res chain seq x y z
N MET A 1 22.72 -27.65 -42.06
CA MET A 1 22.39 -26.52 -42.94
C MET A 1 20.96 -26.12 -42.61
N THR A 2 20.77 -25.08 -41.81
CA THR A 2 19.42 -24.61 -41.47
C THR A 2 18.83 -23.94 -42.69
N ASP A 3 17.72 -24.46 -43.21
CA ASP A 3 17.10 -23.93 -44.42
C ASP A 3 16.64 -22.49 -44.14
N ARG A 4 16.80 -21.58 -45.11
CA ARG A 4 16.41 -20.18 -44.99
C ARG A 4 14.92 -20.05 -44.64
N ARG A 5 14.13 -21.05 -45.01
CA ARG A 5 12.71 -21.20 -44.69
C ARG A 5 12.46 -21.49 -43.20
N ASP A 6 13.34 -22.25 -42.56
CA ASP A 6 13.24 -22.56 -41.13
C ASP A 6 13.62 -21.34 -40.28
N LEU A 7 14.61 -20.56 -40.73
CA LEU A 7 14.95 -19.29 -40.09
C LEU A 7 13.78 -18.28 -40.14
N LEU A 8 13.11 -18.16 -41.29
CA LEU A 8 11.96 -17.27 -41.44
C LEU A 8 10.77 -17.69 -40.56
N ARG A 9 10.52 -18.99 -40.42
CA ARG A 9 9.48 -19.52 -39.53
C ARG A 9 9.80 -19.25 -38.06
N LEU A 10 11.06 -19.46 -37.66
CA LEU A 10 11.51 -19.20 -36.30
C LEU A 10 11.38 -17.71 -35.93
N VAL A 11 11.82 -16.81 -36.82
CA VAL A 11 11.69 -15.36 -36.61
C VAL A 11 10.22 -14.94 -36.53
N GLY A 12 9.36 -15.48 -37.40
CA GLY A 12 7.93 -15.22 -37.35
C GLY A 12 7.27 -15.69 -36.04
N PHE A 13 7.64 -16.88 -35.57
CA PHE A 13 7.15 -17.43 -34.30
C PHE A 13 7.60 -16.58 -33.10
N LEU A 14 8.88 -16.19 -33.06
CA LEU A 14 9.42 -15.34 -31.99
C LEU A 14 8.76 -13.96 -31.96
N ALA A 15 8.53 -13.35 -33.13
CA ALA A 15 7.83 -12.07 -33.24
C ALA A 15 6.38 -12.17 -32.75
N ALA A 16 5.66 -13.24 -33.13
CA ALA A 16 4.30 -13.49 -32.66
C ALA A 16 4.25 -13.68 -31.13
N LEU A 17 5.20 -14.43 -30.56
CA LEU A 17 5.30 -14.65 -29.11
C LEU A 17 5.56 -13.34 -28.35
N LEU A 18 6.41 -12.46 -28.88
CA LEU A 18 6.69 -11.14 -28.32
C LEU A 18 5.44 -10.25 -28.32
N VAL A 19 4.68 -10.24 -29.41
CA VAL A 19 3.43 -9.46 -29.51
C VAL A 19 2.39 -9.95 -28.50
N VAL A 20 2.22 -11.27 -28.36
CA VAL A 20 1.27 -11.85 -27.39
C VAL A 20 1.69 -11.53 -25.96
N THR A 21 2.97 -11.70 -25.62
CA THR A 21 3.50 -11.39 -24.28
C THR A 21 3.37 -9.90 -23.97
N GLY A 22 3.67 -9.02 -24.93
CA GLY A 22 3.50 -7.58 -24.80
C GLY A 22 2.04 -7.17 -24.57
N ALA A 23 1.11 -7.78 -25.31
CA ALA A 23 -0.33 -7.53 -25.14
C ALA A 23 -0.84 -7.98 -23.76
N ILE A 24 -0.36 -9.10 -23.24
CA ILE A 24 -0.70 -9.58 -21.89
C ILE A 24 -0.16 -8.61 -20.83
N VAL A 25 1.09 -8.16 -20.95
CA VAL A 25 1.69 -7.19 -20.01
C VAL A 25 0.94 -5.85 -20.03
N LEU A 26 0.55 -5.34 -21.21
CA LEU A 26 -0.26 -4.13 -21.30
C LEU A 26 -1.68 -4.32 -20.72
N ALA A 27 -2.30 -5.48 -20.92
CA ALA A 27 -3.63 -5.76 -20.38
C ALA A 27 -3.63 -5.93 -18.86
N THR A 28 -2.56 -6.46 -18.27
CA THR A 28 -2.45 -6.64 -16.81
C THR A 28 -1.85 -5.45 -16.08
N SER A 29 -1.13 -4.55 -16.77
CA SER A 29 -0.60 -3.30 -16.17
C SER A 29 -1.61 -2.15 -16.14
N GLY A 30 -2.81 -2.32 -16.71
CA GLY A 30 -3.88 -1.31 -16.75
C GLY A 30 -4.61 -1.05 -15.42
N GLY A 31 -4.07 -1.49 -14.29
CA GLY A 31 -4.71 -1.41 -12.97
C GLY A 31 -3.99 -0.48 -12.01
N SER A 32 -4.08 0.83 -12.23
CA SER A 32 -4.18 1.92 -11.21
C SER A 32 -3.85 3.25 -11.88
N LYS A 33 -4.86 3.91 -12.44
CA LYS A 33 -4.84 5.38 -12.49
C LYS A 33 -5.06 5.85 -11.05
N GLY A 34 -3.99 5.84 -10.26
CA GLY A 34 -3.95 6.55 -8.99
C GLY A 34 -3.92 8.03 -9.32
N ASP A 35 -5.07 8.67 -9.17
CA ASP A 35 -5.19 10.11 -9.19
C ASP A 35 -4.41 10.65 -7.97
N ASP A 36 -3.12 10.94 -8.16
CA ASP A 36 -2.22 11.50 -7.15
C ASP A 36 -2.53 13.00 -6.92
N GLY A 37 -3.80 13.31 -6.68
CA GLY A 37 -4.23 14.63 -6.26
C GLY A 37 -3.99 14.82 -4.76
N PRO A 38 -3.45 15.96 -4.31
CA PRO A 38 -3.33 16.28 -2.90
C PRO A 38 -4.73 16.50 -2.31
N ARG A 39 -5.39 15.44 -1.86
CA ARG A 39 -6.63 15.52 -1.08
C ARG A 39 -6.29 15.92 0.35
N ALA A 40 -6.05 17.21 0.56
CA ALA A 40 -5.97 17.80 1.88
C ALA A 40 -7.37 18.17 2.41
N ALA A 41 -7.57 17.86 3.69
CA ALA A 41 -8.52 18.38 4.67
C ALA A 41 -9.99 17.90 4.67
N GLY A 42 -10.62 17.59 3.53
CA GLY A 42 -12.06 17.25 3.50
C GLY A 42 -12.37 15.76 3.65
N GLY A 43 -12.12 15.14 4.80
CA GLY A 43 -12.53 13.74 5.04
C GLY A 43 -11.50 12.83 5.71
N ALA A 44 -10.40 13.39 6.22
CA ALA A 44 -9.48 12.63 7.05
C ALA A 44 -10.14 12.26 8.38
N GLN A 45 -9.95 11.02 8.79
CA GLN A 45 -10.41 10.45 10.05
C GLN A 45 -9.21 10.08 10.91
N THR A 46 -9.42 9.94 12.22
CA THR A 46 -8.38 9.48 13.15
C THR A 46 -8.82 8.21 13.84
N LEU A 47 -7.90 7.26 14.00
CA LEU A 47 -8.10 6.06 14.81
C LEU A 47 -6.92 5.91 15.76
N ASP A 48 -7.22 5.79 17.05
CA ASP A 48 -6.23 5.53 18.09
C ASP A 48 -6.18 4.02 18.39
N GLY A 49 -4.99 3.49 18.63
CA GLY A 49 -4.79 2.07 18.92
C GLY A 49 -3.33 1.67 19.03
N ILE A 50 -3.09 0.37 19.16
CA ILE A 50 -1.73 -0.18 19.25
C ILE A 50 -1.32 -0.67 17.86
N VAL A 51 -0.13 -0.26 17.41
CA VAL A 51 0.45 -0.75 16.15
C VAL A 51 0.75 -2.24 16.32
N MET A 52 0.22 -3.06 15.42
CA MET A 52 0.46 -4.51 15.42
C MET A 52 1.50 -4.90 14.37
N GLU A 53 1.56 -4.15 13.27
CA GLU A 53 2.48 -4.36 12.16
C GLU A 53 2.68 -3.05 11.41
N VAL A 54 3.89 -2.77 10.96
CA VAL A 54 4.19 -1.60 10.12
C VAL A 54 5.35 -1.90 9.18
N ASP A 55 5.18 -1.51 7.92
CA ASP A 55 6.20 -1.52 6.89
C ASP A 55 6.05 -0.27 5.98
N ALA A 56 6.75 -0.24 4.84
CA ALA A 56 6.73 0.89 3.93
C ALA A 56 5.39 1.08 3.16
N VAL A 57 4.53 0.06 3.10
CA VAL A 57 3.30 0.06 2.30
C VAL A 57 2.05 -0.25 3.13
N LYS A 58 2.20 -0.67 4.39
CA LYS A 58 1.10 -1.12 5.24
C LYS A 58 1.32 -0.73 6.70
N LEU A 59 0.23 -0.36 7.36
CA LEU A 59 0.15 -0.22 8.82
C LEU A 59 -1.08 -0.99 9.32
N VAL A 60 -0.91 -1.81 10.36
CA VAL A 60 -1.99 -2.55 11.01
C VAL A 60 -2.13 -2.05 12.44
N LEU A 61 -3.34 -1.62 12.81
CA LEU A 61 -3.65 -1.08 14.11
C LEU A 61 -4.70 -1.94 14.81
N ARG A 62 -4.49 -2.29 16.07
CA ARG A 62 -5.54 -2.81 16.94
C ARG A 62 -6.22 -1.63 17.64
N PRO A 63 -7.51 -1.36 17.40
CA PRO A 63 -8.17 -0.18 17.94
C PRO A 63 -8.14 -0.13 19.47
N ALA A 64 -7.97 1.07 20.04
CA ALA A 64 -8.02 1.28 21.49
C ALA A 64 -9.41 0.97 22.08
N THR A 65 -10.47 1.08 21.27
CA THR A 65 -11.84 0.67 21.62
C THR A 65 -12.04 -0.84 21.68
N GLY A 66 -11.01 -1.63 21.34
CA GLY A 66 -11.13 -3.05 21.07
C GLY A 66 -11.70 -3.35 19.67
N GLY A 67 -11.78 -4.64 19.34
CA GLY A 67 -12.28 -5.14 18.06
C GLY A 67 -11.22 -5.79 17.20
N GLU A 68 -11.53 -5.94 15.92
CA GLU A 68 -10.61 -6.52 14.92
C GLU A 68 -9.51 -5.55 14.52
N ASN A 69 -8.39 -6.10 14.07
CA ASN A 69 -7.29 -5.31 13.54
C ASN A 69 -7.70 -4.57 12.26
N VAL A 70 -7.34 -3.29 12.19
CA VAL A 70 -7.60 -2.42 11.05
C VAL A 70 -6.33 -2.27 10.23
N THR A 71 -6.40 -2.62 8.94
CA THR A 71 -5.30 -2.45 8.00
C THR A 71 -5.46 -1.13 7.25
N PHE A 72 -4.35 -0.42 7.12
CA PHE A 72 -4.20 0.80 6.33
C PHE A 72 -3.11 0.59 5.27
N GLU A 73 -3.38 1.05 4.05
CA GLU A 73 -2.40 1.15 2.97
C GLU A 73 -1.63 2.47 3.11
N ILE A 74 -0.31 2.43 2.95
CA ILE A 74 0.56 3.61 2.90
C ILE A 74 0.91 3.83 1.43
N ARG A 75 0.46 4.95 0.86
CA ARG A 75 0.78 5.32 -0.53
C ARG A 75 2.20 5.86 -0.60
N ALA A 76 2.85 5.73 -1.74
CA ALA A 76 4.21 6.23 -1.95
C ALA A 76 4.36 7.73 -1.62
N VAL A 77 3.33 8.54 -1.91
CA VAL A 77 3.30 9.98 -1.59
C VAL A 77 3.23 10.28 -0.09
N ASP A 78 2.68 9.36 0.70
CA ASP A 78 2.49 9.54 2.15
C ASP A 78 3.65 8.92 2.96
N GLN A 79 4.47 8.04 2.37
CA GLN A 79 5.58 7.36 3.05
C GLN A 79 6.52 8.27 3.84
N PRO A 80 6.91 9.48 3.38
CA PRO A 80 7.78 10.36 4.14
C PRO A 80 7.18 10.83 5.48
N ASN A 81 5.88 10.69 5.69
CA ASN A 81 5.19 11.02 6.94
C ASN A 81 5.25 9.88 7.97
N PHE A 82 5.87 8.75 7.64
CA PHE A 82 5.96 7.58 8.51
C PHE A 82 7.41 7.30 8.87
N ASP A 83 7.76 7.50 10.14
CA ASP A 83 8.97 6.93 10.70
C ASP A 83 8.71 5.46 11.06
N VAL A 84 9.03 4.57 10.12
CA VAL A 84 8.80 3.13 10.28
C VAL A 84 9.57 2.58 11.49
N PHE A 85 10.77 3.07 11.77
CA PHE A 85 11.56 2.57 12.90
C PHE A 85 10.93 2.97 14.24
N HIS A 86 10.47 4.22 14.35
CA HIS A 86 9.72 4.68 15.52
C HIS A 86 8.44 3.86 15.73
N LEU A 87 7.69 3.61 14.66
CA LEU A 87 6.44 2.84 14.73
C LEU A 87 6.67 1.35 15.03
N GLN A 88 7.80 0.78 14.60
CA GLN A 88 8.20 -0.57 15.00
C GLN A 88 8.47 -0.66 16.49
N GLN A 89 9.09 0.37 17.07
CA GLN A 89 9.27 0.44 18.53
C GLN A 89 7.91 0.54 19.24
N HIS A 90 6.99 1.37 18.75
CA HIS A 90 5.62 1.43 19.28
C HIS A 90 4.92 0.07 19.25
N ALA A 91 5.09 -0.69 18.16
CA ALA A 91 4.52 -2.03 18.05
C ALA A 91 5.13 -3.02 19.05
N ALA A 92 6.44 -2.95 19.27
CA ALA A 92 7.14 -3.80 20.22
C ALA A 92 6.77 -3.49 21.68
N ASP A 93 6.68 -2.21 22.02
CA ASP A 93 6.41 -1.73 23.38
C ASP A 93 4.91 -1.65 23.70
N GLY A 94 4.04 -1.85 22.71
CA GLY A 94 2.59 -1.77 22.86
C GLY A 94 2.07 -0.35 23.10
N LEU A 95 2.76 0.65 22.56
CA LEU A 95 2.45 2.07 22.76
C LEU A 95 1.26 2.52 21.91
N ASN A 96 0.48 3.44 22.45
CA ASN A 96 -0.69 3.97 21.79
C ASN A 96 -0.27 4.91 20.64
N THR A 97 -0.91 4.75 19.48
CA THR A 97 -0.60 5.46 18.25
C THR A 97 -1.89 5.95 17.61
N ARG A 98 -1.89 7.19 17.14
CA ARG A 98 -2.98 7.83 16.41
C ARG A 98 -2.67 7.80 14.91
N VAL A 99 -3.49 7.08 14.16
CA VAL A 99 -3.40 7.04 12.70
C VAL A 99 -4.40 8.02 12.11
N THR A 100 -3.92 9.00 11.35
CA THR A 100 -4.79 9.83 10.51
C THR A 100 -4.90 9.16 9.13
N TYR A 101 -6.12 8.94 8.64
CA TYR A 101 -6.34 8.19 7.40
C TYR A 101 -7.47 8.78 6.55
N LEU A 102 -7.45 8.48 5.25
CA LEU A 102 -8.59 8.67 4.34
C LEU A 102 -9.26 7.32 4.09
N GLN A 103 -10.58 7.33 3.97
CA GLN A 103 -11.33 6.16 3.52
C GLN A 103 -11.85 6.39 2.11
N ASP A 104 -11.54 5.47 1.19
CA ASP A 104 -12.06 5.44 -0.16
C ASP A 104 -12.70 4.06 -0.42
N GLY A 105 -14.03 4.04 -0.38
CA GLY A 105 -14.81 2.80 -0.36
C GLY A 105 -14.45 1.92 0.84
N THR A 106 -13.88 0.75 0.56
CA THR A 106 -13.44 -0.24 1.56
C THR A 106 -11.97 -0.08 1.96
N ARG A 107 -11.19 0.75 1.24
CA ARG A 107 -9.78 0.95 1.50
C ARG A 107 -9.57 2.10 2.46
N ARG A 108 -8.57 1.95 3.34
CA ARG A 108 -8.13 2.99 4.26
C ARG A 108 -6.67 3.32 3.93
N TYR A 109 -6.41 4.58 3.63
CA TYR A 109 -5.09 5.10 3.30
C TYR A 109 -4.54 5.87 4.50
N ALA A 110 -3.48 5.37 5.12
CA ALA A 110 -2.82 6.10 6.20
C ALA A 110 -2.08 7.31 5.63
N LEU A 111 -2.36 8.49 6.19
CA LEU A 111 -1.73 9.75 5.81
C LEU A 111 -0.53 10.08 6.69
N ARG A 112 -0.65 9.77 7.99
CA ARG A 112 0.40 9.88 9.00
C ARG A 112 0.05 9.05 10.24
N ALA A 113 1.06 8.76 11.05
CA ALA A 113 0.88 8.18 12.37
C ALA A 113 1.67 8.99 13.40
N ASP A 114 1.01 9.38 14.48
CA ASP A 114 1.58 10.19 15.58
C ASP A 114 1.38 9.44 16.91
N ASP A 115 2.14 9.82 17.93
CA ASP A 115 1.94 9.33 19.29
C ASP A 115 0.53 9.71 19.79
N ALA A 116 -0.20 8.73 20.33
CA ALA A 116 -1.49 9.00 20.95
C ALA A 116 -1.30 9.19 22.47
N PRO A 117 -2.18 9.97 23.13
CA PRO A 117 -2.20 10.00 24.59
C PRO A 117 -2.38 8.58 25.13
N GLU A 118 -1.73 8.26 26.24
CA GLU A 118 -2.07 7.02 26.95
C GLU A 118 -3.57 7.01 27.26
N PRO A 119 -4.26 5.87 27.13
CA PRO A 119 -5.61 5.76 27.64
C PRO A 119 -5.57 6.16 29.11
N ASN A 120 -6.31 7.21 29.48
CA ASN A 120 -6.54 7.49 30.90
C ASN A 120 -7.21 6.25 31.47
N VAL A 121 -6.45 5.40 32.15
CA VAL A 121 -6.98 4.28 32.93
C VAL A 121 -7.54 4.90 34.20
N PRO A 122 -8.88 4.97 34.39
CA PRO A 122 -9.45 5.38 35.66
C PRO A 122 -9.15 4.37 36.78
#